data_AF-A0A9P8JKX3-F1
#
_entry.id   AF-A0A9P8JKX3-F1
#
_cell.length_a   1.000
_cell.length_b   1.000
_cell.length_c   1.000
_cell.angle_alpha   90.00
_cell.angle_beta   90.00
_cell.angle_gamma   90.00
#
_symmetry.space_group_name_H-M   'P 1'
#
loop_
_entity.id
_entity.type
_entity.pdbx_description
1 polymer ?
#
loop_
_entity_poly.entity_id
_entity_poly.type
_entity_poly.pdbx_seq_one_letter_code
_entity_poly.pdbx_strand_id
1 'polypeptide(L)'
;MVTCNTTAEDQTIVEDPLFASVKFHHVGLVISAVFALISVIIAFFLIFKHATHYSKPWEQKHIIRILLMIPIYSTVSFLSYLYYKHSIYFEVLRDCYEAFAIASFFTLLCNYIAPNLHEQKDYFRQVTPINWFWGVFGLQKCTGGKDKGILRIPRSGLT
;
A
#
# COMPACT_ATOMS: atom_id res chain seq x y z
N MET A 1 19.53 -28.78 10.77
CA MET A 1 19.80 -27.44 10.19
C MET A 1 19.14 -27.43 8.82
N VAL A 2 18.07 -26.66 8.63
CA VAL A 2 17.45 -26.52 7.31
C VAL A 2 18.40 -25.66 6.48
N THR A 3 19.06 -26.25 5.49
CA THR A 3 19.94 -25.51 4.58
C THR A 3 19.12 -25.12 3.35
N CYS A 4 18.97 -23.82 3.11
CA CYS A 4 18.42 -23.32 1.86
C CYS A 4 19.39 -23.70 0.73
N ASN A 5 18.98 -24.60 -0.15
CA ASN A 5 19.74 -24.95 -1.33
C ASN A 5 19.54 -23.83 -2.36
N THR A 6 20.41 -22.82 -2.35
CA THR A 6 20.36 -21.64 -3.22
C THR A 6 20.38 -22.00 -4.71
N THR A 7 20.87 -23.18 -5.06
CA THR A 7 20.86 -23.71 -6.45
C THR A 7 19.44 -23.92 -7.01
N ALA A 8 18.42 -24.06 -6.16
CA ALA A 8 17.03 -24.23 -6.59
C ALA A 8 16.39 -22.93 -7.12
N GLU A 9 16.92 -21.76 -6.74
CA GLU A 9 16.37 -20.45 -7.12
C GLU A 9 16.63 -20.11 -8.59
N ASP A 10 17.72 -20.62 -9.18
CA ASP A 10 18.10 -20.36 -10.58
C ASP A 10 17.46 -21.33 -11.59
N GLN A 11 16.72 -22.33 -11.12
CA GLN A 11 16.13 -23.35 -11.99
C GLN A 11 15.12 -22.73 -12.95
N THR A 12 15.32 -22.94 -14.25
CA THR A 12 14.33 -22.58 -15.27
C THR A 12 13.14 -23.51 -15.17
N ILE A 13 11.94 -22.94 -15.03
CA ILE A 13 10.70 -23.71 -15.00
C ILE A 13 10.52 -24.38 -16.36
N VAL A 14 10.49 -25.71 -16.36
CA VAL A 14 10.18 -26.51 -17.55
C VAL A 14 8.68 -26.70 -17.58
N GLU A 15 8.03 -26.13 -18.61
CA GLU A 15 6.58 -26.18 -18.77
C GLU A 15 6.20 -27.20 -19.85
N ASP A 16 5.26 -28.08 -19.52
CA ASP A 16 4.63 -28.96 -20.49
C ASP A 16 3.67 -28.16 -21.40
N PRO A 17 3.63 -28.46 -22.72
CA PRO A 17 2.73 -27.77 -23.65
C PRO A 17 1.26 -28.14 -23.37
N LEU A 18 0.38 -27.13 -23.34
CA LEU A 18 -1.03 -27.33 -23.04
C LEU A 18 -1.83 -27.73 -24.29
N PHE A 19 -1.56 -27.09 -25.43
CA PHE A 19 -2.13 -27.42 -26.74
C PHE A 19 -1.09 -27.19 -27.84
N ALA A 20 -0.74 -28.26 -28.56
CA ALA A 20 0.28 -28.28 -29.61
C ALA A 20 1.62 -27.66 -29.16
N SER A 21 1.83 -26.36 -29.40
CA SER A 21 3.07 -25.64 -29.10
C SER A 21 2.88 -24.46 -28.12
N VAL A 22 1.67 -24.22 -27.62
CA VAL A 22 1.40 -23.09 -26.71
C VAL A 22 1.63 -23.52 -25.26
N LYS A 23 2.60 -22.87 -24.60
CA LYS A 23 2.90 -23.03 -23.18
C LYS A 23 1.93 -22.22 -22.31
N PHE A 24 1.70 -22.67 -21.08
CA PHE A 24 0.84 -21.96 -20.13
C PHE A 24 1.31 -20.53 -19.87
N HIS A 25 2.63 -20.30 -19.82
CA HIS A 25 3.22 -18.97 -19.66
C HIS A 25 2.81 -17.98 -20.75
N HIS A 26 2.75 -18.40 -22.02
CA HIS A 26 2.35 -17.48 -23.10
C HIS A 26 0.89 -17.05 -22.98
N VAL A 27 0.00 -17.96 -22.57
CA VAL A 27 -1.42 -17.64 -22.35
C VAL A 27 -1.56 -16.66 -21.19
N GLY A 28 -0.89 -16.92 -20.06
CA GLY A 28 -0.92 -16.02 -18.91
C GLY A 28 -0.30 -14.66 -19.20
N LEU A 29 0.72 -14.59 -20.06
CA LEU A 29 1.33 -13.33 -20.49
C LEU A 29 0.34 -12.47 -21.29
N VAL A 30 -0.39 -13.06 -22.25
CA VAL A 30 -1.39 -12.34 -23.03
C VAL A 30 -2.54 -11.84 -22.14
N ILE A 31 -3.04 -12.71 -21.26
CA ILE A 31 -4.12 -12.34 -20.32
C ILE A 31 -3.66 -11.21 -19.41
N SER A 32 -2.51 -11.35 -18.75
CA SER A 32 -1.99 -10.32 -17.84
C SER A 32 -1.73 -9.00 -18.57
N ALA A 33 -1.19 -9.02 -19.79
CA ALA A 33 -0.98 -7.82 -20.60
C ALA A 33 -2.29 -7.07 -20.89
N VAL A 34 -3.34 -7.79 -21.30
CA VAL A 34 -4.65 -7.19 -21.62
C VAL A 34 -5.28 -6.54 -20.40
N PHE A 35 -5.35 -7.26 -19.28
CA PHE A 35 -5.93 -6.72 -18.04
C PHE A 35 -5.09 -5.58 -17.45
N ALA A 36 -3.76 -5.69 -17.48
CA ALA A 36 -2.88 -4.63 -17.03
C ALA A 36 -3.07 -3.35 -17.87
N LEU A 37 -3.15 -3.48 -19.20
CA LEU A 37 -3.39 -2.34 -20.10
C LEU A 37 -4.74 -1.66 -19.81
N ILE A 38 -5.81 -2.44 -19.65
CA ILE A 38 -7.15 -1.91 -19.32
C ILE A 38 -7.10 -1.15 -17.99
N SER A 39 -6.50 -1.75 -16.95
CA SER A 39 -6.34 -1.14 -15.63
C SER A 39 -5.59 0.18 -15.70
N VAL A 40 -4.47 0.22 -16.44
CA VAL A 40 -3.65 1.40 -16.66
C VAL A 40 -4.45 2.51 -17.36
N ILE A 41 -5.19 2.19 -18.43
CA ILE A 41 -6.01 3.16 -19.17
C ILE A 41 -7.08 3.79 -18.27
N ILE A 42 -7.81 2.96 -17.50
CA ILE A 42 -8.86 3.44 -16.59
C ILE A 42 -8.26 4.35 -15.50
N ALA A 43 -7.13 3.94 -14.92
CA ALA A 43 -6.46 4.71 -13.88
C ALA A 43 -5.95 6.06 -14.41
N PHE A 44 -5.32 6.08 -15.58
CA PHE A 44 -4.86 7.32 -16.21
C PHE A 44 -6.02 8.25 -16.58
N PHE A 45 -7.14 7.70 -17.06
CA PHE A 45 -8.34 8.50 -17.31
C PHE A 45 -8.85 9.18 -16.03
N LEU A 46 -8.89 8.45 -14.92
CA LEU A 46 -9.31 9.01 -13.63
C LEU A 46 -8.33 10.08 -13.12
N ILE A 47 -7.02 9.82 -13.22
CA ILE A 47 -5.96 10.79 -12.87
C ILE A 47 -6.10 12.05 -13.73
N PHE A 48 -6.32 11.90 -15.04
CA PHE A 48 -6.50 13.01 -15.95
C PHE A 48 -7.70 13.86 -15.57
N LYS A 49 -8.85 13.23 -15.24
CA LYS A 49 -10.04 13.95 -14.78
C LYS A 49 -9.78 14.76 -13.50
N HIS A 50 -9.04 14.20 -12.54
CA HIS A 50 -8.63 14.91 -11.33
C HIS A 50 -7.66 16.05 -11.62
N ALA A 51 -6.74 15.87 -12.58
CA ALA A 51 -5.78 16.89 -12.99
C ALA A 51 -6.43 18.06 -13.76
N THR A 52 -7.45 17.79 -14.60
CA THR A 52 -8.14 18.86 -15.35
C THR A 52 -9.15 19.61 -14.50
N HIS A 53 -9.81 18.96 -13.54
CA HIS A 53 -10.80 19.58 -12.64
C HIS A 53 -10.19 19.83 -11.25
N TYR A 54 -9.12 20.63 -11.19
CA TYR A 54 -8.30 20.79 -9.99
C TYR A 54 -8.83 21.83 -9.00
N SER A 55 -10.06 21.64 -8.48
CA SER A 55 -10.75 22.59 -7.59
C SER A 55 -10.19 22.66 -6.16
N LYS A 56 -9.65 21.56 -5.63
CA LYS A 56 -9.15 21.44 -4.24
C LYS A 56 -7.73 20.89 -4.27
N PRO A 57 -6.71 21.74 -4.50
CA PRO A 57 -5.37 21.29 -4.84
C PRO A 57 -4.72 20.44 -3.74
N TRP A 58 -4.94 20.80 -2.48
CA TRP A 58 -4.38 20.09 -1.32
C TRP A 58 -4.87 18.65 -1.23
N GLU A 59 -6.17 18.42 -1.40
CA GLU A 59 -6.78 17.08 -1.36
C GLU A 59 -6.47 16.29 -2.62
N GLN A 60 -6.67 16.90 -3.79
CA GLN A 60 -6.54 16.22 -5.07
C GLN A 60 -5.10 15.80 -5.38
N LYS A 61 -4.10 16.54 -4.90
CA LYS A 61 -2.70 16.10 -4.96
C LYS A 61 -2.49 14.73 -4.31
N HIS A 62 -3.09 14.51 -3.13
CA HIS A 62 -2.96 13.23 -2.43
C HIS A 62 -3.79 12.14 -3.10
N ILE A 63 -4.99 12.47 -3.61
CA ILE A 63 -5.81 11.53 -4.39
C ILE A 63 -5.04 11.04 -5.63
N ILE A 64 -4.43 11.94 -6.40
CA ILE A 64 -3.64 11.58 -7.59
C ILE A 64 -2.46 10.67 -7.22
N ARG A 65 -1.76 10.96 -6.10
CA ARG A 65 -0.69 10.09 -5.58
C ARG A 65 -1.20 8.69 -5.22
N ILE A 66 -2.37 8.56 -4.64
CA ILE A 66 -2.96 7.25 -4.31
C ILE A 66 -3.39 6.52 -5.59
N LEU A 67 -4.01 7.22 -6.55
CA LEU A 67 -4.46 6.61 -7.81
C LEU A 67 -3.32 6.09 -8.68
N LEU A 68 -2.13 6.70 -8.59
CA LEU A 68 -0.92 6.21 -9.26
C LEU A 68 -0.47 4.82 -8.77
N MET A 69 -0.99 4.32 -7.65
CA MET A 69 -0.79 2.93 -7.21
C MET A 69 -1.24 1.91 -8.25
N ILE A 70 -2.40 2.14 -8.89
CA ILE A 70 -3.00 1.19 -9.84
C ILE A 70 -2.11 0.94 -11.08
N PRO A 71 -1.62 1.98 -11.80
CA PRO A 71 -0.75 1.76 -12.95
C PRO A 71 0.62 1.20 -12.56
N ILE A 72 1.16 1.59 -11.39
CA ILE A 72 2.42 1.03 -10.88
C ILE A 72 2.26 -0.47 -10.60
N TYR A 73 1.23 -0.86 -9.85
CA TYR A 73 0.96 -2.26 -9.53
C TYR A 73 0.72 -3.08 -10.81
N SER A 74 -0.11 -2.58 -11.72
CA SER A 74 -0.42 -3.29 -12.98
C SER A 74 0.85 -3.51 -13.83
N THR A 75 1.72 -2.49 -13.93
CA THR A 75 2.97 -2.58 -14.69
C THR A 75 3.98 -3.50 -14.02
N VAL A 76 4.16 -3.37 -12.71
CA VAL A 76 5.05 -4.23 -11.91
C VAL A 76 4.60 -5.68 -11.95
N SER A 77 3.31 -5.96 -11.80
CA SER A 77 2.77 -7.31 -11.87
C SER A 77 2.98 -7.94 -13.25
N PHE A 78 2.80 -7.17 -14.32
CA PHE A 78 3.10 -7.63 -15.68
C PHE A 78 4.60 -7.89 -15.89
N LEU A 79 5.47 -6.99 -15.44
CA LEU A 79 6.93 -7.15 -15.54
C LEU A 79 7.44 -8.32 -14.69
N SER A 80 6.87 -8.52 -13.50
CA SER A 80 7.18 -9.65 -12.63
C SER A 80 6.79 -10.98 -13.30
N TYR A 81 5.65 -11.02 -13.99
CA TYR A 81 5.25 -12.18 -14.77
C TYR A 81 6.17 -12.43 -15.97
N LEU A 82 6.52 -11.36 -16.71
CA LEU A 82 7.41 -11.43 -17.88
C LEU A 82 8.84 -11.86 -17.52
N TYR A 83 9.35 -11.35 -16.39
CA TYR A 83 10.70 -11.59 -15.89
C TYR A 83 10.67 -12.29 -14.53
N TYR A 84 10.08 -13.50 -14.47
CA TYR A 84 9.84 -14.23 -13.23
C TYR A 84 11.10 -14.44 -12.36
N LYS A 85 12.30 -14.54 -12.97
CA LYS A 85 13.59 -14.66 -12.25
C LYS A 85 14.00 -13.39 -11.49
N HIS A 86 13.51 -12.24 -11.93
CA HIS A 86 13.80 -10.93 -11.33
C HIS A 86 12.56 -10.31 -10.68
N SER A 87 11.50 -11.09 -10.51
CA SER A 87 10.22 -10.71 -9.90
C SER A 87 10.38 -9.98 -8.57
N ILE A 88 11.29 -10.49 -7.72
CA ILE A 88 11.58 -9.95 -6.38
C ILE A 88 11.97 -8.46 -6.44
N TYR A 89 12.78 -8.04 -7.42
CA TYR A 89 13.18 -6.64 -7.55
C TYR A 89 12.00 -5.73 -7.87
N PHE A 90 11.07 -6.21 -8.70
CA PHE A 90 9.86 -5.45 -9.03
C PHE A 90 8.89 -5.40 -7.85
N GLU A 91 8.76 -6.49 -7.09
CA GLU A 91 7.93 -6.53 -5.88
C GLU A 91 8.40 -5.55 -4.81
N VAL A 92 9.73 -5.43 -4.60
CA VAL A 92 10.28 -4.44 -3.65
C VAL A 92 9.90 -3.00 -4.04
N LEU A 93 9.94 -2.66 -5.34
CA LEU A 93 9.53 -1.33 -5.81
C LEU A 93 8.05 -1.03 -5.49
N ARG A 94 7.19 -2.04 -5.65
CA ARG A 94 5.76 -1.96 -5.32
C ARG A 94 5.56 -1.73 -3.83
N ASP A 95 6.24 -2.51 -2.99
CA ASP A 95 6.10 -2.43 -1.54
C ASP A 95 6.61 -1.08 -0.99
N CYS A 96 7.69 -0.52 -1.57
CA CYS A 96 8.13 0.84 -1.26
C CYS A 96 7.08 1.91 -1.63
N TYR A 97 6.39 1.73 -2.76
CA TYR A 97 5.34 2.66 -3.19
C TYR A 97 4.11 2.59 -2.27
N GLU A 98 3.80 1.42 -1.72
CA GLU A 98 2.70 1.25 -0.77
C GLU A 98 2.85 2.15 0.46
N ALA A 99 4.06 2.24 1.02
CA ALA A 99 4.35 3.14 2.13
C ALA A 99 4.08 4.62 1.75
N PHE A 100 4.44 5.03 0.54
CA PHE A 100 4.15 6.37 0.03
C PHE A 100 2.65 6.62 -0.18
N ALA A 101 1.90 5.62 -0.65
CA ALA A 101 0.46 5.69 -0.83
C ALA A 101 -0.26 5.81 0.53
N ILE A 102 0.13 5.03 1.52
CA ILE A 102 -0.41 5.09 2.89
C ILE A 102 -0.13 6.47 3.52
N ALA A 103 1.10 6.99 3.39
CA ALA A 103 1.42 8.33 3.88
C ALA A 103 0.56 9.42 3.20
N SER A 104 0.30 9.28 1.90
CA SER A 104 -0.58 10.19 1.16
C SER A 104 -2.04 10.07 1.60
N PHE A 105 -2.53 8.85 1.84
CA PHE A 105 -3.87 8.59 2.36
C PHE A 105 -4.07 9.16 3.76
N PHE A 106 -3.12 8.94 4.66
CA PHE A 106 -3.13 9.54 6.00
C PHE A 106 -3.19 11.07 5.93
N THR A 107 -2.36 11.67 5.08
CA THR A 107 -2.36 13.14 4.90
C THR A 107 -3.70 13.63 4.34
N LEU A 108 -4.31 12.88 3.41
CA LEU A 108 -5.64 13.21 2.88
C LEU A 108 -6.70 13.20 3.98
N LEU A 109 -6.73 12.18 4.84
CA LEU A 109 -7.64 12.13 5.99
C LEU A 109 -7.44 13.32 6.92
N CYS A 110 -6.18 13.70 7.18
CA CYS A 110 -5.86 14.85 8.02
C CYS A 110 -6.40 16.16 7.41
N ASN A 111 -6.32 16.33 6.09
CA ASN A 111 -6.89 17.48 5.39
C ASN A 111 -8.42 17.49 5.40
N TYR A 112 -9.08 16.32 5.40
CA TYR A 112 -10.53 16.22 5.53
C TYR A 112 -11.03 16.54 6.95
N ILE A 113 -10.22 16.29 7.97
CA ILE A 113 -10.56 16.63 9.37
C ILE A 113 -10.39 18.13 9.60
N ALA A 114 -9.23 18.67 9.22
CA ALA A 114 -8.89 20.06 9.42
C ALA A 114 -8.04 20.56 8.23
N PRO A 115 -8.54 21.53 7.44
CA PRO A 115 -7.82 22.01 6.25
C PRO A 115 -6.58 22.84 6.62
N ASN A 116 -6.55 23.42 7.83
CA ASN A 116 -5.46 24.27 8.31
C ASN A 116 -4.53 23.49 9.24
N LEU A 117 -3.21 23.70 9.09
CA LEU A 117 -2.20 23.08 9.96
C LEU A 117 -2.38 23.45 11.44
N HIS A 118 -2.87 24.66 11.73
CA HIS A 118 -3.11 25.11 13.11
C HIS A 118 -4.27 24.34 13.74
N GLU A 119 -5.42 24.34 13.06
CA GLU A 119 -6.61 23.58 13.49
C GLU A 119 -6.32 22.09 13.62
N GLN A 120 -5.52 21.54 12.70
CA GLN A 120 -5.10 20.14 12.76
C GLN A 120 -4.25 19.85 14.01
N LYS A 121 -3.28 20.71 14.33
CA LYS A 121 -2.49 20.59 15.57
C LYS A 121 -3.37 20.72 16.80
N ASP A 122 -4.33 21.65 16.80
CA ASP A 122 -5.25 21.84 17.92
C ASP A 122 -6.19 20.66 18.10
N TYR A 123 -6.68 20.07 17.01
CA TYR A 123 -7.44 18.83 17.03
C TYR A 123 -6.63 17.69 17.67
N PHE A 124 -5.41 17.44 17.20
CA PHE A 124 -4.56 16.38 17.74
C PHE A 124 -4.11 16.62 19.19
N ARG A 125 -4.04 17.87 19.65
CA ARG A 125 -3.81 18.20 21.07
C ARG A 125 -4.96 17.75 21.95
N GLN A 126 -6.19 17.90 21.46
CA GLN A 126 -7.42 17.61 22.19
C GLN A 126 -7.81 16.14 22.11
N VAL A 127 -7.37 15.40 21.09
CA VAL A 127 -7.62 13.96 20.96
C VAL A 127 -6.95 13.20 22.11
N THR A 128 -7.76 12.45 22.86
CA THR A 128 -7.27 11.50 23.85
C THR A 128 -7.12 10.11 23.20
N PRO A 129 -5.94 9.48 23.27
CA PRO A 129 -5.72 8.18 22.66
C PRO A 129 -6.55 7.09 23.35
N ILE A 130 -7.21 6.25 22.56
CA ILE A 130 -7.96 5.11 23.09
C ILE A 130 -7.00 3.93 23.22
N ASN A 131 -6.81 3.43 24.44
CA ASN A 131 -5.95 2.28 24.69
C ASN A 131 -6.68 0.94 24.46
N TRP A 132 -7.10 0.69 23.21
CA TRP A 132 -7.86 -0.51 22.86
C TRP A 132 -7.04 -1.79 23.06
N PHE A 133 -5.80 -1.83 22.58
CA PHE A 133 -4.95 -3.03 22.63
C PHE A 133 -4.75 -3.54 24.06
N TRP A 134 -4.27 -2.70 24.98
CA TRP A 134 -4.03 -3.10 26.37
C TRP A 134 -5.33 -3.30 27.17
N GLY A 135 -6.43 -2.65 26.74
CA GLY A 135 -7.76 -2.84 27.32
C GLY A 135 -8.36 -4.21 27.02
N VAL A 136 -8.19 -4.73 25.80
CA VAL A 136 -8.69 -6.06 25.38
C VAL A 136 -7.99 -7.19 26.12
N PHE A 137 -6.67 -7.10 26.29
CA PHE A 137 -5.89 -8.14 26.98
C PHE A 137 -5.86 -7.99 28.50
N GLY A 138 -6.54 -6.99 29.06
CA GLY A 138 -6.62 -6.77 30.51
C GLY A 138 -5.29 -6.43 31.22
N LEU A 139 -4.16 -6.41 30.50
CA LEU A 139 -2.82 -6.08 31.00
C LEU A 139 -2.75 -4.71 31.66
N GLN A 140 -3.64 -3.80 31.27
CA GLN A 140 -3.74 -2.48 31.89
C GLN A 140 -4.16 -2.56 33.37
N LYS A 141 -4.91 -3.59 33.78
CA LYS A 141 -5.25 -3.82 35.20
C LYS A 141 -4.03 -4.21 36.03
N CYS A 142 -3.08 -4.93 35.45
CA CYS A 142 -1.87 -5.39 36.13
C CYS A 142 -0.81 -4.29 36.31
N THR A 143 -0.89 -3.21 35.54
CA THR A 143 0.16 -2.16 35.48
C THR A 143 -0.23 -0.85 36.15
N GLY A 144 -1.38 -0.78 36.84
CA GLY A 144 -1.83 0.42 37.56
C GLY A 144 -3.09 1.09 36.99
N GLY A 145 -3.76 0.46 36.04
CA GLY A 145 -5.04 0.93 35.49
C GLY A 145 -4.87 1.94 34.35
N LYS A 146 -5.93 2.72 34.09
CA LYS A 146 -5.98 3.65 32.95
C LYS A 146 -5.08 4.88 33.13
N ASP A 147 -4.92 5.33 34.37
CA ASP A 147 -4.32 6.63 34.68
C ASP A 147 -2.87 6.54 35.21
N LYS A 148 -2.42 5.34 35.63
CA LYS A 148 -1.11 5.13 36.27
C LYS A 148 -0.39 3.94 35.66
N GLY A 149 0.95 4.01 35.61
CA GLY A 149 1.82 2.94 35.13
C GLY A 149 2.38 3.11 33.72
N ILE A 150 3.07 2.08 33.24
CA ILE A 150 3.73 2.05 31.92
C ILE A 150 2.69 2.00 30.79
N LEU A 151 1.57 1.29 30.98
CA LEU A 151 0.51 1.13 29.99
C LEU A 151 -0.66 2.13 30.21
N ARG A 152 -0.38 3.29 30.80
CA ARG A 152 -1.36 4.35 31.04
C ARG A 152 -1.79 5.01 29.73
N ILE A 153 -2.94 5.67 29.75
CA ILE A 153 -3.41 6.50 28.64
C ILE A 153 -2.64 7.83 28.64
N PRO A 154 -1.95 8.21 27.54
CA PRO A 154 -1.35 9.53 27.41
C PRO A 154 -2.38 10.65 27.59
N ARG A 155 -1.97 11.76 28.20
CA ARG A 155 -2.87 12.90 28.44
C ARG A 155 -3.16 13.71 27.17
N SER A 156 -2.35 13.55 26.13
CA SER A 156 -2.52 14.21 24.83
C SER A 156 -2.12 13.25 23.72
N GLY A 157 -2.73 13.40 22.54
CA GLY A 157 -2.34 12.67 21.33
C GLY A 157 -0.95 13.02 20.78
N LEU A 158 -0.29 14.06 21.32
CA LEU A 158 1.05 14.52 20.91
C LEU A 158 2.18 14.11 21.87
N THR A 159 1.88 13.38 22.95
CA THR A 159 2.84 12.91 23.97
C THR A 159 2.99 11.40 23.91
#